data_AF-A0A1G5IS53-F1
#
_entry.id   AF-A0A1G5IS53-F1
#
_cell.length_a   1.000
_cell.length_b   1.000
_cell.length_c   1.000
_cell.angle_alpha   90.00
_cell.angle_beta   90.00
_cell.angle_gamma   90.00
#
_symmetry.space_group_name_H-M   'P 1'
#
loop_
_entity.id
_entity.type
_entity.pdbx_description
1 polymer ?
#
loop_
_entity_poly.entity_id
_entity_poly.type
_entity_poly.pdbx_seq_one_letter_code
_entity_poly.pdbx_strand_id
1 'polypeptide(L)'
;MARPGIRLYLLLFFLSGFSALIYQVCWQRALLTLVGSDIESVTLVVAVFMLGLGLGAFAGGRLSRLGACVSVRLFALLEAGTGLYGLVSLAAIGRLAHFPQPTHLHTLGLCFGILIGPTVMMGASLPLLTQHVNARVKNAGETVATLYFANTLGAACAAMATVNFLFGLLGLQKTVWFAALINMGIAAFVLAAGRRAS
;
A
#
# COMPACT_ATOMS: atom_id res chain seq x y z
N MET A 1 -21.21 -17.99 6.63
CA MET A 1 -21.07 -17.89 5.16
C MET A 1 -21.06 -16.41 4.74
N ALA A 2 -19.90 -15.86 4.35
CA ALA A 2 -19.81 -14.45 3.93
C ALA A 2 -20.70 -14.17 2.70
N ARG A 3 -21.55 -13.15 2.78
CA ARG A 3 -22.37 -12.64 1.65
C ARG A 3 -21.44 -12.33 0.46
N PRO A 4 -21.87 -12.55 -0.80
CA PRO A 4 -20.99 -12.49 -1.98
C PRO A 4 -20.20 -11.18 -2.13
N GLY A 5 -20.75 -10.05 -1.68
CA GLY A 5 -20.03 -8.77 -1.69
C GLY A 5 -18.86 -8.67 -0.70
N ILE A 6 -18.89 -9.38 0.43
CA ILE A 6 -17.82 -9.31 1.46
C ILE A 6 -16.58 -10.07 1.00
N ARG A 7 -16.76 -11.25 0.40
CA ARG A 7 -15.65 -12.07 -0.13
C ARG A 7 -14.82 -11.31 -1.15
N LEU A 8 -15.48 -10.50 -1.96
CA LEU A 8 -14.84 -9.65 -2.95
C LEU A 8 -13.95 -8.58 -2.29
N TYR A 9 -14.44 -7.87 -1.27
CA TYR A 9 -13.61 -6.88 -0.55
C TYR A 9 -12.46 -7.53 0.21
N LEU A 10 -12.61 -8.75 0.72
CA LEU A 10 -11.50 -9.52 1.29
C LEU A 10 -10.42 -9.83 0.25
N LEU A 11 -10.82 -10.24 -0.96
CA LEU A 11 -9.88 -10.48 -2.06
C LEU A 11 -9.17 -9.19 -2.50
N LEU A 12 -9.91 -8.09 -2.65
CA LEU A 12 -9.31 -6.79 -2.99
C LEU A 12 -8.30 -6.35 -1.93
N PHE A 13 -8.61 -6.56 -0.65
CA PHE A 13 -7.73 -6.15 0.44
C PHE A 13 -6.53 -7.09 0.65
N PHE A 14 -6.68 -8.37 0.28
CA PHE A 14 -5.57 -9.31 0.10
C PHE A 14 -4.62 -8.81 -0.99
N LEU A 15 -5.14 -8.46 -2.18
CA LEU A 15 -4.33 -7.96 -3.29
C LEU A 15 -3.66 -6.61 -2.97
N SER A 16 -4.36 -5.74 -2.24
CA SER A 16 -3.78 -4.50 -1.70
C SER A 16 -2.60 -4.80 -0.78
N GLY A 17 -2.74 -5.72 0.20
CA GLY A 17 -1.64 -6.14 1.07
C GLY A 17 -0.47 -6.78 0.33
N PHE A 18 -0.78 -7.58 -0.70
CA PHE A 18 0.21 -8.18 -1.59
C PHE A 18 1.02 -7.09 -2.32
N SER A 19 0.36 -6.10 -2.91
CA SER A 19 1.02 -4.98 -3.57
C SER A 19 1.85 -4.11 -2.60
N ALA A 20 1.31 -3.82 -1.41
CA ALA A 20 1.97 -3.02 -0.37
C ALA A 20 3.32 -3.63 0.04
N LEU A 21 3.36 -4.95 0.23
CA LEU A 21 4.62 -5.60 0.61
C LEU A 21 5.60 -5.75 -0.55
N ILE A 22 5.12 -5.90 -1.80
CA ILE A 22 5.99 -5.77 -2.98
C ILE A 22 6.70 -4.41 -2.96
N TYR A 23 5.96 -3.32 -2.77
CA TYR A 23 6.56 -1.99 -2.71
C TYR A 23 7.57 -1.87 -1.58
N GLN A 24 7.24 -2.36 -0.39
CA GLN A 24 8.15 -2.30 0.76
C GLN A 24 9.50 -2.96 0.46
N VAL A 25 9.48 -4.18 -0.10
CA VAL A 25 10.70 -4.92 -0.45
C VAL A 25 11.44 -4.25 -1.61
N CYS A 26 10.73 -3.79 -2.64
CA CYS A 26 11.34 -3.12 -3.79
C CYS A 26 12.01 -1.80 -3.41
N TRP A 27 11.33 -0.98 -2.59
CA TRP A 27 11.87 0.28 -2.11
C TRP A 27 13.05 0.04 -1.19
N GLN A 28 12.99 -0.93 -0.26
CA GLN A 28 14.14 -1.29 0.57
C GLN A 28 15.37 -1.66 -0.27
N ARG A 29 15.19 -2.44 -1.34
CA ARG A 29 16.27 -2.78 -2.26
C ARG A 29 16.78 -1.57 -3.06
N ALA A 30 15.92 -0.63 -3.42
CA ALA A 30 16.32 0.61 -4.08
C ALA A 30 17.11 1.54 -3.12
N LEU A 31 16.66 1.68 -1.87
CA LEU A 31 17.40 2.42 -0.85
C LEU A 31 18.76 1.80 -0.57
N LEU A 32 18.87 0.47 -0.56
CA LEU A 32 20.15 -0.22 -0.37
C LEU A 32 21.20 0.25 -1.38
N THR A 33 20.79 0.49 -2.64
CA THR A 33 21.71 1.01 -3.67
C THR A 33 22.11 2.48 -3.48
N LEU A 34 21.32 3.27 -2.77
CA LEU A 34 21.62 4.68 -2.47
C LEU A 34 22.41 4.87 -1.18
N VAL A 35 22.03 4.14 -0.14
CA VAL A 35 22.55 4.27 1.22
C VAL A 35 23.77 3.36 1.42
N GLY A 36 23.84 2.22 0.73
CA GLY A 36 24.95 1.27 0.79
C GLY A 36 24.98 0.38 2.04
N SER A 37 24.05 0.58 2.97
CA SER A 37 23.93 -0.19 4.22
C SER A 37 22.58 -0.89 4.31
N ASP A 38 22.60 -2.22 4.50
CA ASP A 38 21.40 -3.04 4.70
C ASP A 38 20.62 -2.61 5.94
N ILE A 39 21.33 -2.38 7.06
CA ILE A 39 20.71 -2.03 8.34
C ILE A 39 19.99 -0.69 8.24
N GLU A 40 20.62 0.31 7.62
CA GLU A 40 20.01 1.64 7.46
C GLU A 40 18.81 1.59 6.52
N SER A 41 18.92 0.87 5.41
CA SER A 41 17.84 0.77 4.41
C SER A 41 16.61 0.06 4.96
N VAL A 42 16.80 -1.06 5.67
CA VAL A 42 15.71 -1.81 6.31
C VAL A 42 15.09 -0.97 7.43
N THR A 43 15.90 -0.37 8.29
CA THR A 43 15.42 0.46 9.42
C THR A 43 14.59 1.63 8.91
N LEU A 44 15.08 2.34 7.89
CA LEU A 44 14.40 3.50 7.33
C LEU A 44 13.06 3.11 6.71
N VAL A 45 13.03 2.07 5.86
CA VAL A 45 11.79 1.64 5.22
C VAL A 45 10.78 1.16 6.25
N VAL A 46 11.18 0.32 7.20
CA VAL A 46 10.28 -0.17 8.25
C VAL A 46 9.76 0.99 9.10
N ALA A 47 10.62 1.94 9.48
CA ALA A 47 10.20 3.11 10.25
C ALA A 47 9.17 3.98 9.50
N VAL A 48 9.41 4.27 8.22
CA VAL A 48 8.48 5.04 7.38
C VAL A 48 7.17 4.29 7.16
N PHE A 49 7.23 2.96 6.98
CA PHE A 49 6.02 2.14 6.86
C PHE A 49 5.22 2.14 8.15
N MET A 50 5.84 1.91 9.30
CA MET A 50 5.13 1.91 10.59
C MET A 50 4.52 3.27 10.92
N LEU A 51 5.28 4.36 10.71
CA LEU A 51 4.76 5.71 10.92
C LEU A 51 3.64 6.04 9.94
N GLY A 52 3.85 5.77 8.64
CA GLY A 52 2.87 6.05 7.61
C GLY A 52 1.58 5.24 7.80
N LEU A 53 1.69 3.95 8.13
CA LEU A 53 0.53 3.12 8.45
C LEU A 53 -0.23 3.67 9.66
N GLY A 54 0.47 4.10 10.71
CA GLY A 54 -0.15 4.71 11.89
C GLY A 54 -0.86 6.04 11.58
N LEU A 55 -0.18 6.96 10.91
CA LEU A 55 -0.74 8.26 10.49
C LEU A 55 -1.90 8.08 9.53
N GLY A 56 -1.75 7.17 8.57
CA GLY A 56 -2.78 6.77 7.62
C GLY A 56 -3.99 6.18 8.29
N ALA A 57 -3.82 5.25 9.23
CA ALA A 57 -4.92 4.64 9.97
C ALA A 57 -5.68 5.69 10.81
N PHE A 58 -4.97 6.64 11.41
CA PHE A 58 -5.59 7.75 12.14
C PHE A 58 -6.39 8.68 11.21
N ALA A 59 -5.81 9.12 10.10
CA ALA A 59 -6.49 9.96 9.11
C ALA A 59 -7.68 9.23 8.45
N GLY A 60 -7.47 7.97 8.05
CA GLY A 60 -8.48 7.08 7.48
C GLY A 60 -9.64 6.81 8.43
N GLY A 61 -9.38 6.68 9.73
CA GLY A 61 -10.40 6.54 10.77
C GLY A 61 -11.25 7.80 10.98
N ARG A 62 -10.72 8.98 10.66
CA ARG A 62 -11.51 10.23 10.60
C ARG A 62 -12.31 10.32 9.30
N LEU A 63 -11.68 10.03 8.17
CA LEU A 63 -12.31 10.06 6.85
C LEU A 63 -13.43 9.02 6.71
N SER A 64 -13.34 7.89 7.40
CA SER A 64 -14.38 6.86 7.37
C SER A 64 -15.72 7.33 7.98
N ARG A 65 -15.70 8.35 8.83
CA ARG A 65 -16.91 8.95 9.40
C ARG A 65 -17.78 9.69 8.38
N LEU A 66 -17.24 9.98 7.18
CA LEU A 66 -17.97 10.59 6.07
C LEU A 66 -19.02 9.65 5.45
N GLY A 67 -19.05 8.37 5.86
CA GLY A 67 -20.07 7.41 5.46
C GLY A 67 -19.54 6.27 4.59
N ALA A 68 -20.31 5.18 4.51
CA ALA A 68 -19.88 3.93 3.88
C ALA A 68 -19.64 4.04 2.36
N CYS A 69 -20.45 4.84 1.64
CA CYS A 69 -20.28 5.05 0.19
C CYS A 69 -19.07 5.95 -0.13
N VAL A 70 -18.82 6.95 0.72
CA VAL A 70 -17.63 7.81 0.58
C VAL A 70 -16.37 7.02 0.91
N SER A 71 -16.41 6.21 1.96
CA SER A 71 -15.26 5.41 2.41
C SER A 71 -14.74 4.46 1.33
N VAL A 72 -15.64 3.78 0.62
CA VAL A 72 -15.23 2.86 -0.46
C VAL A 72 -14.68 3.58 -1.69
N ARG A 73 -15.20 4.79 -1.99
CA ARG A 73 -14.65 5.64 -3.06
C ARG A 73 -13.26 6.18 -2.68
N LEU A 74 -13.09 6.62 -1.44
CA LEU A 74 -11.78 7.05 -0.92
C LEU A 74 -10.77 5.91 -0.95
N PHE A 75 -11.16 4.71 -0.54
CA PHE A 75 -10.32 3.51 -0.67
C PHE A 75 -9.84 3.32 -2.11
N ALA A 76 -10.74 3.39 -3.10
CA ALA A 76 -10.37 3.27 -4.51
C ALA A 76 -9.41 4.39 -4.99
N LEU A 77 -9.61 5.62 -4.53
CA LEU A 77 -8.73 6.74 -4.86
C LEU A 77 -7.34 6.59 -4.23
N LEU A 78 -7.26 6.07 -3.01
CA LEU A 78 -5.99 5.78 -2.33
C LEU A 78 -5.24 4.65 -3.03
N GLU A 79 -5.93 3.60 -3.45
CA GLU A 79 -5.35 2.52 -4.26
C GLU A 79 -4.84 3.06 -5.60
N ALA A 80 -5.63 3.86 -6.32
CA ALA A 80 -5.18 4.49 -7.57
C ALA A 80 -3.95 5.39 -7.37
N GLY A 81 -3.96 6.22 -6.33
CA GLY A 81 -2.83 7.09 -6.03
C GLY A 81 -1.58 6.31 -5.60
N THR A 82 -1.74 5.21 -4.86
CA THR A 82 -0.63 4.31 -4.50
C THR A 82 -0.06 3.63 -5.75
N GLY A 83 -0.91 3.18 -6.67
CA GLY A 83 -0.48 2.61 -7.95
C GLY A 83 0.26 3.62 -8.83
N LEU A 84 -0.29 4.83 -8.97
CA LEU A 84 0.35 5.92 -9.72
C LEU A 84 1.70 6.29 -9.10
N TYR A 85 1.76 6.35 -7.78
CA TYR A 85 3.00 6.57 -7.05
C TYR A 85 4.02 5.46 -7.34
N GLY A 86 3.58 4.19 -7.32
CA GLY A 86 4.39 3.03 -7.68
C GLY A 86 5.11 3.20 -9.02
N LEU A 87 4.39 3.64 -10.07
CA LEU A 87 4.94 3.83 -11.42
C LEU A 87 6.12 4.80 -11.48
N VAL A 88 6.08 5.87 -10.66
CA VAL A 88 7.11 6.94 -10.65
C VAL A 88 8.13 6.79 -9.51
N SER A 89 7.85 5.97 -8.50
CA SER A 89 8.60 5.88 -7.25
C SER A 89 10.08 5.56 -7.45
N LEU A 90 10.41 4.52 -8.24
CA LEU A 90 11.80 4.12 -8.47
C LEU A 90 12.58 5.17 -9.27
N ALA A 91 11.93 5.88 -10.19
CA ALA A 91 12.55 6.99 -10.90
C ALA A 91 12.82 8.18 -9.97
N ALA A 92 11.90 8.47 -9.05
CA ALA A 92 12.08 9.51 -8.04
C ALA A 92 13.25 9.17 -7.08
N ILE A 93 13.31 7.93 -6.62
CA ILE A 93 14.41 7.43 -5.77
C ILE A 93 15.75 7.48 -6.54
N GLY A 94 15.78 7.00 -7.79
CA GLY A 94 17.00 7.01 -8.61
C GLY A 94 17.55 8.41 -8.89
N ARG A 95 16.68 9.42 -9.01
CA ARG A 95 17.10 10.83 -9.16
C ARG A 95 17.84 11.38 -7.94
N LEU A 96 17.63 10.82 -6.75
CA LEU A 96 18.37 11.21 -5.55
C LEU A 96 19.87 10.92 -5.68
N ALA A 97 20.26 9.89 -6.46
CA ALA A 97 21.66 9.56 -6.71
C ALA A 97 22.42 10.67 -7.47
N HIS A 98 21.71 11.50 -8.23
CA HIS A 98 22.29 12.56 -9.06
C HIS A 98 22.22 13.94 -8.39
N PHE A 99 21.65 14.05 -7.19
CA PHE A 99 21.62 15.31 -6.46
C PHE A 99 23.04 15.64 -5.97
N PRO A 100 23.57 16.85 -6.23
CA PRO A 100 24.92 17.22 -5.82
C PRO A 100 25.00 17.39 -4.30
N GLN A 101 25.90 16.62 -3.68
CA GLN A 101 26.33 16.69 -2.27
C GLN A 101 25.23 16.68 -1.18
N PRO A 102 24.23 15.77 -1.19
CA PRO A 102 23.45 15.53 0.01
C PRO A 102 24.35 14.88 1.07
N THR A 103 24.41 15.47 2.26
CA THR A 103 24.96 14.74 3.42
C THR A 103 24.15 13.46 3.62
N HIS A 104 24.74 12.43 4.24
CA HIS A 104 24.08 11.15 4.49
C HIS A 104 22.68 11.33 5.11
N LEU A 105 22.57 12.22 6.10
CA LEU A 105 21.31 12.55 6.76
C LEU A 105 20.28 13.18 5.81
N HIS A 106 20.70 14.04 4.88
CA HIS A 106 19.81 14.60 3.87
C HIS A 106 19.25 13.52 2.93
N THR A 107 20.07 12.57 2.49
CA THR A 107 19.62 11.45 1.65
C THR A 107 18.56 10.62 2.37
N LEU A 108 18.80 10.28 3.64
CA LEU A 108 17.83 9.54 4.47
C LEU A 108 16.52 10.34 4.63
N GLY A 109 16.60 11.65 4.89
CA GLY A 109 15.44 12.52 5.01
C GLY A 109 14.63 12.64 3.71
N LEU A 110 15.29 12.72 2.55
CA LEU A 110 14.62 12.75 1.25
C LEU A 110 13.94 11.41 0.95
N CYS A 111 14.62 10.29 1.20
CA CYS A 111 14.01 8.96 1.06
C CYS A 111 12.79 8.80 1.98
N PHE A 112 12.89 9.28 3.23
CA PHE A 112 11.77 9.30 4.17
C PHE A 112 10.58 10.10 3.60
N GLY A 113 10.84 11.33 3.13
CA GLY A 113 9.83 12.21 2.57
C GLY A 113 9.16 11.67 1.30
N ILE A 114 9.93 10.96 0.47
CA ILE A 114 9.39 10.24 -0.70
C ILE A 114 8.42 9.15 -0.21
N LEU A 115 8.85 8.30 0.72
CA LEU A 115 8.10 7.11 1.09
C LEU A 115 6.90 7.37 2.03
N ILE A 116 6.88 8.46 2.79
CA ILE A 116 5.79 8.72 3.75
C ILE A 116 4.43 8.92 3.06
N GLY A 117 4.41 9.53 1.87
CA GLY A 117 3.19 9.76 1.09
C GLY A 117 2.41 8.48 0.81
N PRO A 118 2.96 7.51 0.06
CA PRO A 118 2.26 6.27 -0.24
C PRO A 118 1.98 5.41 1.00
N THR A 119 2.86 5.41 2.02
CA THR A 119 2.61 4.59 3.23
C THR A 119 1.45 5.12 4.06
N VAL A 120 1.23 6.44 4.09
CA VAL A 120 0.01 7.05 4.67
C VAL A 120 -1.24 6.64 3.89
N MET A 121 -1.18 6.59 2.56
CA MET A 121 -2.30 6.14 1.72
C MET A 121 -2.63 4.66 1.98
N MET A 122 -1.61 3.80 2.08
CA MET A 122 -1.76 2.40 2.46
C MET A 122 -2.39 2.25 3.86
N GLY A 123 -1.95 3.04 4.83
CA GLY A 123 -2.48 3.01 6.21
C GLY A 123 -3.95 3.38 6.32
N ALA A 124 -4.41 4.32 5.50
CA ALA A 124 -5.80 4.76 5.50
C ALA A 124 -6.79 3.73 4.93
N SER A 125 -6.30 2.72 4.20
CA SER A 125 -7.14 1.74 3.51
C SER A 125 -7.94 0.84 4.46
N LEU A 126 -7.35 0.38 5.57
CA LEU A 126 -8.01 -0.53 6.52
C LEU A 126 -9.24 0.13 7.20
N PRO A 127 -9.15 1.33 7.81
CA PRO A 127 -10.32 1.97 8.43
C PRO A 127 -11.44 2.27 7.44
N LEU A 128 -11.10 2.71 6.22
CA LEU A 128 -12.08 3.03 5.19
C LEU A 128 -12.85 1.80 4.74
N LEU A 129 -12.15 0.68 4.49
CA LEU A 129 -12.78 -0.55 4.06
C LEU A 129 -13.57 -1.21 5.20
N THR A 130 -13.05 -1.14 6.43
CA THR A 130 -13.75 -1.58 7.64
C THR A 130 -15.10 -0.89 7.78
N GLN A 131 -15.17 0.43 7.61
CA GLN A 131 -16.42 1.16 7.70
C GLN A 131 -17.44 0.69 6.66
N HIS A 132 -17.01 0.46 5.42
CA HIS A 132 -17.90 -0.02 4.37
C HIS A 132 -18.45 -1.42 4.66
N VAL A 133 -17.61 -2.34 5.12
CA VAL A 133 -18.01 -3.73 5.41
C VAL A 133 -18.84 -3.81 6.69
N ASN A 134 -18.45 -3.08 7.74
CA ASN A 134 -19.13 -3.07 9.03
C ASN A 134 -20.57 -2.54 8.93
N ALA A 135 -20.84 -1.61 8.00
CA ALA A 135 -22.20 -1.13 7.71
C ALA A 135 -23.17 -2.28 7.31
N ARG A 136 -22.66 -3.45 6.90
CA ARG A 136 -23.46 -4.62 6.50
C ARG A 136 -23.48 -5.75 7.53
N VAL A 137 -22.43 -5.90 8.33
CA VAL A 137 -22.24 -7.02 9.27
C VAL A 137 -22.61 -6.63 10.70
N LYS A 138 -22.52 -5.33 11.05
CA LYS A 138 -22.75 -4.79 12.41
C LYS A 138 -21.89 -5.45 13.51
N ASN A 139 -20.72 -5.98 13.15
CA ASN A 139 -19.70 -6.48 14.08
C ASN A 139 -18.34 -5.90 13.70
N ALA A 140 -17.97 -4.81 14.39
CA ALA A 140 -16.77 -4.05 14.04
C ALA A 140 -15.48 -4.85 14.29
N GLY A 141 -15.40 -5.55 15.42
CA GLY A 141 -14.20 -6.32 15.80
C GLY A 141 -13.92 -7.46 14.81
N GLU A 142 -14.95 -8.25 14.47
CA GLU A 142 -14.84 -9.34 13.49
C GLU A 142 -14.49 -8.82 12.10
N THR A 143 -15.08 -7.69 11.69
CA THR A 143 -14.79 -7.06 10.40
C THR A 143 -13.34 -6.62 10.29
N VAL A 144 -12.83 -5.92 11.31
CA VAL A 144 -11.42 -5.49 11.37
C VAL A 144 -10.50 -6.70 11.33
N ALA A 145 -10.74 -7.71 12.17
CA ALA A 145 -9.91 -8.90 12.25
C ALA A 145 -9.85 -9.64 10.91
N THR A 146 -11.00 -9.84 10.25
CA THR A 146 -11.07 -10.58 8.98
C THR A 146 -10.39 -9.83 7.84
N LEU A 147 -10.59 -8.51 7.75
CA LEU A 147 -9.90 -7.68 6.76
C LEU A 147 -8.40 -7.64 7.01
N TYR A 148 -7.99 -7.38 8.25
CA TYR A 148 -6.57 -7.34 8.62
C TYR A 148 -5.87 -8.68 8.37
N PHE A 149 -6.54 -9.80 8.67
CA PHE A 149 -6.07 -11.14 8.32
C PHE A 149 -5.85 -11.30 6.81
N ALA A 150 -6.84 -10.94 5.98
CA ALA A 150 -6.73 -11.06 4.53
C ALA A 150 -5.57 -10.21 3.96
N ASN A 151 -5.41 -8.98 4.44
CA ASN A 151 -4.32 -8.09 4.04
C ASN A 151 -2.95 -8.63 4.45
N THR A 152 -2.82 -9.08 5.70
CA THR A 152 -1.57 -9.65 6.22
C THR A 152 -1.20 -10.94 5.50
N LEU A 153 -2.18 -11.78 5.17
CA LEU A 153 -1.97 -12.99 4.37
C LEU A 153 -1.47 -12.63 2.96
N GLY A 154 -2.06 -11.62 2.33
CA GLY A 154 -1.59 -11.11 1.04
C GLY A 154 -0.15 -10.60 1.12
N ALA A 155 0.18 -9.83 2.15
CA ALA A 155 1.53 -9.38 2.43
C ALA A 155 2.48 -10.58 2.60
N ALA A 156 2.16 -11.56 3.44
CA ALA A 156 2.98 -12.75 3.64
C ALA A 156 3.25 -13.51 2.32
N CYS A 157 2.23 -13.69 1.49
CA CYS A 157 2.37 -14.27 0.15
C CYS A 157 3.30 -13.43 -0.74
N ALA A 158 3.19 -12.10 -0.70
CA ALA A 158 4.07 -11.21 -1.45
C ALA A 158 5.52 -11.27 -0.96
N ALA A 159 5.79 -11.37 0.34
CA ALA A 159 7.16 -11.53 0.86
C ALA A 159 7.82 -12.78 0.25
N MET A 160 7.11 -13.90 0.27
CA MET A 160 7.59 -15.15 -0.31
C MET A 160 7.74 -15.05 -1.82
N ALA A 161 6.76 -14.45 -2.52
CA ALA A 161 6.76 -14.40 -3.97
C ALA A 161 7.83 -13.43 -4.53
N THR A 162 8.02 -12.28 -3.87
CA THR A 162 8.84 -11.18 -4.41
C THR A 162 10.30 -11.59 -4.55
N VAL A 163 10.87 -12.13 -3.47
CA VAL A 163 12.29 -12.48 -3.41
C VAL A 163 12.58 -13.73 -4.22
N ASN A 164 11.70 -14.73 -4.18
CA ASN A 164 11.94 -16.03 -4.82
C ASN A 164 11.59 -16.07 -6.32
N PHE A 165 10.63 -15.25 -6.78
CA PHE A 165 10.10 -15.35 -8.14
C PHE A 165 10.08 -14.01 -8.87
N LEU A 166 9.42 -12.98 -8.31
CA LEU A 166 9.17 -11.74 -9.07
C LEU A 166 10.48 -11.03 -9.43
N PHE A 167 11.45 -10.98 -8.53
CA PHE A 167 12.76 -10.39 -8.84
C PHE A 167 13.53 -11.13 -9.94
N GLY A 168 13.50 -12.46 -9.95
CA GLY A 168 14.16 -13.25 -11.01
C GLY A 168 13.47 -13.12 -12.36
N LEU A 169 12.14 -13.09 -12.38
CA LEU A 169 11.32 -13.10 -13.61
C LEU A 169 11.14 -11.70 -14.22
N LEU A 170 10.89 -10.71 -13.38
CA LEU A 170 10.49 -9.37 -13.81
C LEU A 170 11.60 -8.33 -13.60
N GLY A 171 12.50 -8.56 -12.63
CA GLY A 171 13.43 -7.54 -12.15
C GLY A 171 12.74 -6.47 -11.31
N LEU A 172 13.52 -5.53 -10.76
CA LEU A 172 13.04 -4.56 -9.77
C LEU A 172 11.93 -3.64 -10.33
N GLN A 173 12.19 -3.00 -11.48
CA GLN A 173 11.26 -2.01 -12.07
C GLN A 173 9.90 -2.62 -12.42
N LYS A 174 9.91 -3.75 -13.15
CA LYS A 174 8.66 -4.38 -13.59
C LYS A 174 7.89 -5.01 -12.42
N THR A 175 8.59 -5.42 -11.34
CA THR A 175 7.94 -5.88 -10.10
C THR A 175 7.15 -4.75 -9.43
N VAL A 176 7.69 -3.54 -9.37
CA VAL A 176 6.96 -2.36 -8.88
C VAL A 176 5.78 -2.01 -9.78
N TRP A 177 5.95 -2.08 -11.11
CA TRP A 177 4.84 -1.86 -12.05
C TRP A 177 3.75 -2.92 -11.95
N PHE A 178 4.11 -4.16 -11.65
CA PHE A 178 3.15 -5.23 -11.41
C PHE A 178 2.30 -4.94 -10.17
N ALA A 179 2.91 -4.49 -9.06
CA ALA A 179 2.18 -4.01 -7.91
C ALA A 179 1.26 -2.82 -8.26
N ALA A 180 1.77 -1.85 -9.03
CA ALA A 180 0.98 -0.71 -9.49
C ALA A 180 -0.25 -1.12 -10.31
N LEU A 181 -0.09 -2.10 -11.19
CA LEU A 181 -1.21 -2.64 -11.98
C LEU A 181 -2.27 -3.27 -11.07
N ILE A 182 -1.85 -3.97 -10.01
CA ILE A 182 -2.79 -4.52 -9.01
C ILE A 182 -3.59 -3.39 -8.34
N ASN A 183 -2.93 -2.35 -7.82
CA ASN A 183 -3.64 -1.23 -7.18
C ASN A 183 -4.58 -0.50 -8.14
N MET A 184 -4.13 -0.25 -9.38
CA MET A 184 -4.95 0.38 -10.41
C MET A 184 -6.16 -0.51 -10.79
N GLY A 185 -5.96 -1.83 -10.84
CA GLY A 185 -7.03 -2.80 -11.06
C GLY A 185 -8.07 -2.80 -9.93
N ILE A 186 -7.63 -2.76 -8.67
CA ILE A 186 -8.51 -2.62 -7.50
C ILE A 186 -9.33 -1.33 -7.61
N ALA A 187 -8.67 -0.20 -7.87
CA ALA A 187 -9.32 1.10 -7.97
C ALA A 187 -10.36 1.14 -9.09
N ALA A 188 -9.99 0.69 -10.30
CA ALA A 188 -10.88 0.65 -11.46
C ALA A 188 -12.10 -0.22 -11.19
N PHE A 189 -11.89 -1.40 -10.59
CA PHE A 189 -12.96 -2.33 -10.26
C PHE A 189 -13.94 -1.74 -9.23
N VAL A 190 -13.44 -1.13 -8.16
CA VAL A 190 -14.27 -0.52 -7.11
C VAL A 190 -15.06 0.68 -7.66
N LEU A 191 -14.44 1.54 -8.46
CA LEU A 191 -15.11 2.69 -9.07
C LEU A 191 -16.17 2.26 -10.09
N ALA A 192 -15.91 1.22 -10.89
CA ALA A 192 -16.88 0.66 -11.83
C ALA A 192 -18.08 0.02 -11.12
N ALA A 193 -17.84 -0.72 -10.04
CA ALA A 193 -18.90 -1.29 -9.20
C ALA A 193 -19.74 -0.20 -8.51
N GLY A 194 -19.11 0.89 -8.07
CA GLY A 194 -19.80 2.04 -7.46
C GLY A 194 -20.73 2.79 -8.40
N ARG A 195 -20.42 2.84 -9.70
CA ARG A 195 -21.26 3.47 -10.74
C ARG A 195 -22.52 2.68 -11.08
N ARG A 196 -22.52 1.36 -10.87
CA ARG A 196 -23.70 0.50 -11.15
C ARG A 196 -24.74 0.50 -10.02
N ALA A 197 -24.39 1.05 -8.86
CA ALA A 197 -25.22 1.06 -7.66
C ALA A 197 -25.77 2.46 -7.32
N SER A 198 -25.43 3.48 -8.12
CA SER A 198 -25.99 4.84 -8.05
C SER A 198 -26.93 5.04 -9.24
#